data_AF-A0A9P6WYU4-F1
#
_entry.id   AF-A0A9P6WYU4-F1
#
_cell.length_a   1.000
_cell.length_b   1.000
_cell.length_c   1.000
_cell.angle_alpha   90.00
_cell.angle_beta   90.00
_cell.angle_gamma   90.00
#
_symmetry.space_group_name_H-M   'P 1'
#
loop_
_entity.id
_entity.type
_entity.pdbx_description
1 polymer ?
#
loop_
_entity_poly.entity_id
_entity_poly.type
_entity_poly.pdbx_seq_one_letter_code
_entity_poly.pdbx_strand_id
1 'polypeptide(L)'
;MNITRDQAICRFFCEDYSKENAARLSKKIEELGTFDVCYENDPKRPVLVHLSVIRNDPTTFKRCLTECSALNLKEAVETKPELVSERQVIMFLNEVYKSTDTQNEAVYCLQEVDNKEVYESVISKTDCMSKKSEVAFATWCSRRKVNFIGVPFTRKRSRETNKRCRKLYVMKNEFREGIIETIATSIPRYQNYINSLKKQGRTIIGMVQCLKERSLCDMVFVSWSCSADSNFSSRDMNDSTDLLNELTGVDGDIQSMISYISSSETDVCLVAIDFAGLSTNIGDLQNFFNGHKKLTTV
;
A
#
# COMPACT_ATOMS: atom_id res chain seq x y z
N MET A 1 -10.92 0.37 -7.46
CA MET A 1 -11.72 -0.66 -8.16
C MET A 1 -10.98 -1.97 -7.97
N ASN A 2 -11.63 -3.09 -7.70
CA ASN A 2 -10.98 -4.41 -7.63
C ASN A 2 -11.70 -5.28 -8.66
N ILE A 3 -10.99 -6.14 -9.40
CA ILE A 3 -11.58 -7.09 -10.34
C ILE A 3 -11.32 -8.53 -9.88
N THR A 4 -12.15 -9.48 -10.33
CA THR A 4 -11.90 -10.89 -10.02
C THR A 4 -10.71 -11.42 -10.81
N ARG A 5 -10.09 -12.50 -10.33
CA ARG A 5 -9.02 -13.21 -11.04
C ARG A 5 -9.48 -13.61 -12.44
N ASP A 6 -10.67 -14.18 -12.56
CA ASP A 6 -11.23 -14.59 -13.85
C ASP A 6 -11.44 -13.42 -14.83
N GLN A 7 -11.93 -12.28 -14.34
CA GLN A 7 -12.03 -11.05 -15.15
C GLN A 7 -10.64 -10.56 -15.58
N ALA A 8 -9.66 -10.63 -14.69
CA ALA A 8 -8.28 -10.22 -14.97
C ALA A 8 -7.64 -11.12 -16.03
N ILE A 9 -7.87 -12.43 -15.95
CA ILE A 9 -7.37 -13.42 -16.91
C ILE A 9 -7.97 -13.18 -18.29
N CYS A 10 -9.29 -13.05 -18.40
CA CYS A 10 -9.94 -12.77 -19.69
C CYS A 10 -9.38 -11.48 -20.29
N ARG A 11 -9.23 -10.44 -19.48
CA ARG A 11 -8.69 -9.15 -19.91
C ARG A 11 -7.21 -9.21 -20.31
N PHE A 12 -6.39 -10.02 -19.64
CA PHE A 12 -4.99 -10.24 -19.98
C PHE A 12 -4.84 -10.88 -21.37
N PHE A 13 -5.73 -11.82 -21.70
CA PHE A 13 -5.77 -12.46 -23.02
C PHE A 13 -6.60 -11.69 -24.06
N CYS A 14 -7.05 -10.46 -23.75
CA CYS A 14 -7.88 -9.63 -24.61
C CYS A 14 -9.20 -10.32 -25.05
N GLU A 15 -9.79 -11.14 -24.18
CA GLU A 15 -11.07 -11.80 -24.41
C GLU A 15 -12.18 -11.23 -23.51
N ASP A 16 -13.41 -11.24 -24.02
CA ASP A 16 -14.58 -10.87 -23.23
C ASP A 16 -14.83 -11.87 -22.09
N TYR A 17 -15.27 -11.33 -20.96
CA TYR A 17 -15.56 -12.15 -19.78
C TYR A 17 -16.78 -13.04 -20.02
N SER A 18 -16.55 -14.34 -20.01
CA SER A 18 -17.55 -15.39 -19.88
C SER A 18 -17.02 -16.48 -18.95
N LYS A 19 -17.91 -17.25 -18.29
CA LYS A 19 -17.48 -18.35 -17.41
C LYS A 19 -16.67 -19.41 -18.16
N GLU A 20 -17.00 -19.64 -19.42
CA GLU A 20 -16.30 -20.60 -20.29
C GLU A 20 -14.89 -20.11 -20.65
N ASN A 21 -14.76 -18.84 -21.05
CA ASN A 21 -13.47 -18.21 -21.35
C ASN A 21 -12.58 -18.20 -20.10
N ALA A 22 -13.14 -17.79 -18.96
CA ALA A 22 -12.43 -17.78 -17.69
C ALA A 22 -11.89 -19.17 -17.31
N ALA A 23 -12.71 -20.23 -17.39
CA ALA A 23 -12.27 -21.58 -17.07
C ALA A 23 -11.15 -22.07 -17.99
N ARG A 24 -11.30 -21.87 -19.31
CA ARG A 24 -10.30 -22.27 -20.31
C ARG A 24 -8.97 -21.53 -20.13
N LEU A 25 -9.02 -20.23 -19.87
CA LEU A 25 -7.83 -19.39 -19.71
C LEU A 25 -7.17 -19.56 -18.33
N SER A 26 -7.95 -19.82 -17.28
CA SER A 26 -7.41 -20.18 -15.95
C SER A 26 -6.56 -21.45 -16.03
N LYS A 27 -7.03 -22.47 -16.76
CA LYS A 27 -6.25 -23.69 -17.00
C LYS A 27 -4.92 -23.40 -17.71
N LYS A 28 -4.92 -22.51 -18.71
CA LYS A 28 -3.67 -22.09 -19.39
C LYS A 28 -2.67 -21.44 -18.45
N ILE A 29 -3.12 -20.66 -17.47
CA ILE A 29 -2.22 -20.04 -16.48
C ILE A 29 -1.73 -21.08 -15.48
N GLU A 30 -2.60 -21.99 -15.04
CA GLU A 30 -2.22 -23.11 -14.16
C GLU A 30 -1.14 -24.00 -14.81
N GLU A 31 -1.21 -24.23 -16.12
CA GLU A 31 -0.20 -24.95 -16.90
C GLU A 31 1.18 -24.26 -16.87
N LEU A 32 1.25 -22.94 -16.68
CA LEU A 32 2.51 -22.21 -16.51
C LEU A 32 3.15 -22.44 -15.12
N GLY A 33 2.37 -22.94 -14.15
CA GLY A 33 2.79 -23.40 -12.84
C GLY A 33 3.26 -22.31 -11.86
N THR A 34 4.25 -21.51 -12.26
CA THR A 34 4.92 -20.54 -11.38
C THR A 34 4.47 -19.11 -11.57
N PHE A 35 3.51 -18.86 -12.46
CA PHE A 35 3.00 -17.53 -12.79
C PHE A 35 1.52 -17.38 -12.42
N ASP A 36 1.12 -16.17 -12.07
CA ASP A 36 -0.30 -15.83 -11.90
C ASP A 36 -0.56 -14.39 -12.35
N VAL A 37 -1.83 -14.08 -12.57
CA VAL A 37 -2.27 -12.74 -12.97
C VAL A 37 -2.49 -11.87 -11.74
N CYS A 38 -1.89 -10.68 -11.76
CA CYS A 38 -2.03 -9.65 -10.74
C CYS A 38 -2.17 -8.27 -11.40
N TYR A 39 -2.20 -7.21 -10.61
CA TYR A 39 -2.18 -5.84 -11.12
C TYR A 39 -1.34 -4.93 -10.23
N GLU A 40 -0.82 -3.84 -10.81
CA GLU A 40 -0.03 -2.88 -10.03
C GLU A 40 -0.90 -1.77 -9.43
N ASN A 41 -1.16 -0.75 -10.24
CA ASN A 41 -1.93 0.43 -9.86
C ASN A 41 -3.35 0.37 -10.42
N ASP A 42 -3.50 -0.12 -11.64
CA ASP A 42 -4.79 -0.23 -12.32
C ASP A 42 -5.21 -1.71 -12.46
N PRO A 43 -6.27 -2.16 -11.76
CA PRO A 43 -6.80 -3.50 -11.90
C PRO A 43 -7.29 -3.80 -13.31
N LYS A 44 -7.63 -2.79 -14.12
CA LYS A 44 -8.01 -2.98 -15.52
C LYS A 44 -6.82 -3.26 -16.44
N ARG A 45 -5.59 -3.23 -15.91
CA ARG A 45 -4.35 -3.55 -16.64
C ARG A 45 -3.64 -4.71 -15.95
N PRO A 46 -4.18 -5.93 -16.05
CA PRO A 46 -3.58 -7.11 -15.45
C PRO A 46 -2.24 -7.44 -16.10
N VAL A 47 -1.31 -7.95 -15.29
CA VAL A 47 0.03 -8.40 -15.69
C VAL A 47 0.24 -9.83 -15.20
N LEU A 48 1.00 -10.62 -15.97
CA LEU A 48 1.41 -11.97 -15.61
C LEU A 48 2.76 -11.90 -14.89
N VAL A 49 2.81 -12.35 -13.64
CA VAL A 49 3.99 -12.21 -12.79
C VAL A 49 4.28 -13.52 -12.07
N HIS A 50 5.55 -13.80 -11.83
CA HIS A 50 5.97 -14.98 -11.09
C HIS A 50 5.40 -14.95 -9.65
N LEU A 51 4.85 -16.08 -9.18
CA LEU A 51 4.18 -16.21 -7.88
C LEU A 51 5.06 -15.74 -6.72
N SER A 52 6.37 -16.03 -6.76
CA SER A 52 7.31 -15.55 -5.74
C SER A 52 7.41 -14.02 -5.69
N VAL A 53 7.34 -13.34 -6.84
CA VAL A 53 7.37 -11.87 -6.90
C VAL A 53 6.08 -11.30 -6.32
N ILE A 54 4.92 -11.83 -6.71
CA ILE A 54 3.61 -11.42 -6.16
C ILE A 54 3.57 -11.64 -4.63
N ARG A 55 4.15 -12.74 -4.15
CA ARG A 55 4.19 -13.06 -2.72
C ARG A 55 5.13 -12.14 -1.93
N ASN A 56 6.25 -11.73 -2.53
CA ASN A 56 7.31 -10.98 -1.86
C ASN A 56 7.16 -9.45 -2.01
N ASP A 57 6.48 -8.97 -3.04
CA ASP A 57 6.16 -7.56 -3.26
C ASP A 57 4.65 -7.34 -3.46
N PRO A 58 3.84 -7.53 -2.41
CA PRO A 58 2.39 -7.35 -2.48
C PRO A 58 1.96 -5.87 -2.60
N THR A 59 2.89 -4.93 -2.42
CA THR A 59 2.65 -3.49 -2.55
C THR A 59 2.62 -3.06 -4.00
N THR A 60 3.59 -3.51 -4.78
CA THR A 60 3.64 -3.28 -6.21
C THR A 60 2.67 -4.21 -6.90
N PHE A 61 2.63 -5.50 -6.57
CA PHE A 61 1.83 -6.50 -7.27
C PHE A 61 0.66 -6.98 -6.41
N LYS A 62 -0.53 -6.42 -6.65
CA LYS A 62 -1.75 -6.73 -5.91
C LYS A 62 -2.47 -7.91 -6.53
N ARG A 63 -2.86 -8.88 -5.69
CA ARG A 63 -3.64 -10.03 -6.11
C ARG A 63 -5.06 -9.61 -6.51
N CYS A 64 -5.56 -10.23 -7.57
CA CYS A 64 -6.97 -10.12 -7.95
C CYS A 64 -7.87 -10.81 -6.92
N LEU A 65 -9.15 -10.45 -6.91
CA LEU A 65 -10.13 -11.08 -6.02
C LEU A 65 -10.42 -12.50 -6.48
N THR A 66 -10.35 -13.46 -5.56
CA THR A 66 -10.74 -14.84 -5.82
C THR A 66 -12.02 -15.15 -5.06
N GLU A 67 -12.96 -15.84 -5.71
CA GLU A 67 -14.12 -16.42 -5.02
C GLU A 67 -13.63 -17.50 -4.04
N CYS A 68 -13.88 -17.33 -2.75
CA CYS A 68 -13.66 -18.40 -1.78
C CYS A 68 -14.85 -19.36 -1.87
N SER A 69 -14.73 -20.41 -2.67
CA SER A 69 -15.68 -21.52 -2.61
C SER A 69 -15.40 -22.38 -1.36
N ALA A 70 -16.46 -22.81 -0.67
CA ALA A 70 -16.37 -23.63 0.54
C ALA A 70 -15.65 -24.99 0.35
N LEU A 71 -15.29 -25.34 -0.89
CA LEU A 71 -14.61 -26.60 -1.24
C LEU A 71 -13.08 -26.54 -1.10
N ASN A 72 -12.47 -25.35 -1.03
CA ASN A 72 -11.02 -25.21 -0.85
C ASN A 72 -10.56 -25.37 0.62
N LEU A 73 -11.48 -25.69 1.54
CA LEU A 73 -11.24 -25.81 2.99
C LEU A 73 -10.70 -27.17 3.44
N LYS A 74 -10.33 -28.09 2.54
CA LYS A 74 -9.99 -29.47 2.93
C LYS A 74 -8.51 -29.82 3.05
N GLU A 75 -7.58 -28.96 2.63
CA GLU A 75 -6.15 -29.30 2.76
C GLU A 75 -5.30 -28.10 3.17
N ALA A 76 -5.50 -27.63 4.41
CA ALA A 76 -4.44 -27.15 5.30
C ALA A 76 -5.06 -26.93 6.68
N VAL A 77 -4.53 -27.62 7.69
CA VAL A 77 -4.80 -27.30 9.10
C VAL A 77 -4.04 -26.00 9.40
N GLU A 78 -4.59 -24.86 9.00
CA GLU A 78 -4.06 -23.56 9.38
C GLU A 78 -5.20 -22.66 9.84
N THR A 79 -5.01 -22.09 11.03
CA THR A 79 -5.86 -21.10 11.70
C THR A 79 -6.58 -20.18 10.71
N LYS A 80 -7.91 -20.11 10.79
CA LYS A 80 -8.73 -19.21 9.99
C LYS A 80 -8.15 -17.78 10.10
N PRO A 81 -7.87 -17.10 8.98
CA PRO A 81 -7.22 -15.79 9.02
C PRO A 81 -8.12 -14.80 9.77
N GLU A 82 -7.55 -14.17 10.79
CA GLU A 82 -8.25 -13.25 11.68
C GLU A 82 -7.64 -11.85 11.55
N LEU A 83 -8.47 -10.80 11.68
CA LEU A 83 -7.98 -9.43 11.73
C LEU A 83 -7.45 -9.17 13.15
N VAL A 84 -6.15 -8.98 13.31
CA VAL A 84 -5.49 -8.90 14.63
C VAL A 84 -5.27 -7.45 15.11
N SER A 85 -5.53 -6.44 14.28
CA SER A 85 -5.30 -5.03 14.62
C SER A 85 -6.40 -4.09 14.14
N GLU A 86 -6.56 -2.95 14.83
CA GLU A 86 -7.50 -1.90 14.45
C GLU A 86 -7.29 -1.42 13.01
N ARG A 87 -6.03 -1.38 12.52
CA ARG A 87 -5.70 -0.97 11.16
C ARG A 87 -6.22 -1.95 10.11
N GLN A 88 -6.12 -3.25 10.38
CA GLN A 88 -6.66 -4.29 9.49
C GLN A 88 -8.19 -4.24 9.44
N VAL A 89 -8.85 -3.93 10.56
CA VAL A 89 -10.29 -3.71 10.60
C VAL A 89 -10.70 -2.51 9.74
N ILE A 90 -9.96 -1.39 9.80
CA ILE A 90 -10.22 -0.22 8.94
C ILE A 90 -10.07 -0.59 7.45
N MET A 91 -8.99 -1.31 7.09
CA MET A 91 -8.76 -1.76 5.71
C MET A 91 -9.90 -2.65 5.22
N PHE A 92 -10.31 -3.63 6.03
CA PHE A 92 -11.43 -4.52 5.72
C PHE A 92 -12.72 -3.73 5.49
N LEU A 93 -13.06 -2.82 6.40
CA LEU A 93 -14.27 -1.99 6.28
C LEU A 93 -14.25 -1.13 5.01
N ASN A 94 -13.11 -0.50 4.70
CA ASN A 94 -12.96 0.35 3.53
C ASN A 94 -12.94 -0.45 2.21
N GLU A 95 -12.61 -1.74 2.24
CA GLU A 95 -12.74 -2.62 1.08
C GLU A 95 -14.15 -3.18 0.92
N VAL A 96 -14.80 -3.61 1.99
CA VAL A 96 -16.13 -4.23 1.92
C VAL A 96 -17.25 -3.21 1.72
N TYR A 97 -17.14 -2.01 2.29
CA TYR A 97 -18.18 -0.98 2.29
C TYR A 97 -17.71 0.28 1.55
N LYS A 98 -17.99 0.36 0.24
CA LYS A 98 -17.60 1.49 -0.60
C LYS A 98 -18.70 2.57 -0.63
N SER A 99 -18.27 3.83 -0.54
CA SER A 99 -19.15 5.00 -0.62
C SER A 99 -19.51 5.42 -2.04
N THR A 100 -18.72 4.98 -3.03
CA THR A 100 -18.89 5.32 -4.45
C THR A 100 -19.02 4.06 -5.29
N ASP A 101 -19.64 4.22 -6.46
CA ASP A 101 -19.78 3.13 -7.43
C ASP A 101 -18.39 2.66 -7.87
N THR A 102 -18.22 1.33 -7.87
CA THR A 102 -16.98 0.68 -8.28
C THR A 102 -17.02 0.22 -9.74
N GLN A 103 -18.17 0.35 -10.42
CA GLN A 103 -18.42 -0.20 -11.76
C GLN A 103 -18.06 -1.69 -11.85
N ASN A 104 -18.27 -2.43 -10.75
CA ASN A 104 -18.03 -3.86 -10.68
C ASN A 104 -19.17 -4.58 -9.93
N GLU A 105 -20.27 -4.77 -10.65
CA GLU A 105 -21.46 -5.49 -10.17
C GLU A 105 -21.20 -6.98 -9.89
N ALA A 106 -20.11 -7.53 -10.43
CA ALA A 106 -19.71 -8.90 -10.14
C ALA A 106 -19.28 -9.05 -8.67
N VAL A 107 -18.65 -8.02 -8.09
CA VAL A 107 -18.09 -8.07 -6.73
C VAL A 107 -18.95 -7.28 -5.73
N TYR A 108 -19.50 -6.14 -6.16
CA TYR A 108 -20.24 -5.23 -5.30
C TYR A 108 -21.70 -5.15 -5.71
N CYS A 109 -22.58 -4.97 -4.73
CA CYS A 109 -23.98 -4.67 -4.96
C CYS A 109 -24.42 -3.50 -4.09
N LEU A 110 -25.30 -2.66 -4.60
CA LEU A 110 -25.85 -1.52 -3.87
C LEU A 110 -26.83 -2.03 -2.81
N GLN A 111 -26.55 -1.76 -1.54
CA GLN A 111 -27.37 -2.19 -0.41
C GLN A 111 -27.61 -1.03 0.57
N GLU A 112 -28.74 -1.08 1.27
CA GLU A 112 -29.00 -0.23 2.45
C GLU A 112 -28.48 -0.95 3.68
N VAL A 113 -27.43 -0.41 4.31
CA VAL A 113 -26.74 -1.05 5.43
C VAL A 113 -26.92 -0.22 6.70
N ASP A 114 -27.30 -0.86 7.80
CA ASP A 114 -27.30 -0.24 9.13
C ASP A 114 -25.99 -0.49 9.90
N ASN A 115 -25.75 0.27 10.98
CA ASN A 115 -24.51 0.12 11.75
C ASN A 115 -24.39 -1.26 12.43
N LYS A 116 -25.52 -1.92 12.72
CA LYS A 116 -25.55 -3.23 13.37
C LYS A 116 -25.04 -4.30 12.40
N GLU A 117 -25.49 -4.28 11.16
CA GLU A 117 -25.01 -5.18 10.10
C GLU A 117 -23.50 -5.03 9.87
N VAL A 118 -22.99 -3.79 9.84
CA VAL A 118 -21.54 -3.54 9.74
C VAL A 118 -20.80 -4.11 10.94
N TYR A 119 -21.29 -3.87 12.15
CA TYR A 119 -20.69 -4.37 13.40
C TYR A 119 -20.63 -5.90 13.43
N GLU A 120 -21.74 -6.59 13.14
CA GLU A 120 -21.83 -8.06 13.10
C GLU A 120 -20.90 -8.66 12.03
N SER A 121 -20.72 -7.94 10.92
CA SER A 121 -19.82 -8.38 9.84
C SER A 121 -18.33 -8.37 10.21
N VAL A 122 -17.96 -7.66 11.28
CA VAL A 122 -16.57 -7.48 11.75
C VAL A 122 -16.32 -8.29 13.03
N ILE A 123 -17.22 -8.23 14.01
CA ILE A 123 -16.99 -8.76 15.36
C ILE A 123 -16.71 -10.27 15.37
N SER A 124 -17.25 -11.01 14.40
CA SER A 124 -17.04 -12.45 14.21
C SER A 124 -15.67 -12.81 13.63
N LYS A 125 -14.86 -11.82 13.24
CA LYS A 125 -13.58 -11.99 12.52
C LYS A 125 -12.41 -11.31 13.21
N THR A 126 -12.62 -10.81 14.44
CA THR A 126 -11.59 -10.08 15.17
C THR A 126 -11.85 -10.02 16.67
N ASP A 127 -10.86 -10.48 17.43
CA ASP A 127 -10.84 -10.36 18.88
C ASP A 127 -10.45 -8.94 19.33
N CYS A 128 -9.75 -8.16 18.50
CA CYS A 128 -9.29 -6.81 18.87
C CYS A 128 -10.44 -5.81 19.07
N MET A 129 -11.65 -6.17 18.61
CA MET A 129 -12.89 -5.39 18.80
C MET A 129 -13.91 -6.08 19.71
N SER A 130 -13.65 -7.30 20.20
CA SER A 130 -14.59 -8.13 20.98
C SER A 130 -15.21 -7.44 22.19
N LYS A 131 -14.49 -6.50 22.81
CA LYS A 131 -14.94 -5.76 24.01
C LYS A 131 -15.81 -4.53 23.71
N LYS A 132 -16.00 -4.16 22.43
CA LYS A 132 -16.73 -2.95 22.06
C LYS A 132 -18.20 -3.28 21.78
N SER A 133 -19.13 -2.51 22.35
CA SER A 133 -20.54 -2.55 21.96
C SER A 133 -20.76 -1.94 20.56
N GLU A 134 -21.91 -2.19 19.95
CA GLU A 134 -22.31 -1.60 18.65
C GLU A 134 -22.16 -0.06 18.66
N VAL A 135 -22.59 0.60 19.74
CA VAL A 135 -22.51 2.06 19.90
C VAL A 135 -21.05 2.53 20.00
N ALA A 136 -20.22 1.81 20.76
CA ALA A 136 -18.80 2.10 20.88
C ALA A 136 -18.08 1.92 19.53
N PHE A 137 -18.44 0.89 18.77
CA PHE A 137 -17.94 0.63 17.43
C PHE A 137 -18.30 1.75 16.44
N ALA A 138 -19.55 2.21 16.43
CA ALA A 138 -19.99 3.31 15.57
C ALA A 138 -19.24 4.63 15.89
N THR A 139 -19.01 4.90 17.18
CA THR A 139 -18.21 6.04 17.63
C THR A 139 -16.75 5.91 17.19
N TRP A 140 -16.18 4.71 17.31
CA TRP A 140 -14.82 4.40 16.85
C TRP A 140 -14.67 4.59 15.35
N CYS A 141 -15.62 4.12 14.53
CA CYS A 141 -15.60 4.33 13.08
C CYS A 141 -15.57 5.81 12.71
N SER A 142 -16.35 6.63 13.42
CA SER A 142 -16.37 8.09 13.23
C SER A 142 -15.03 8.73 13.58
N ARG A 143 -14.46 8.38 14.75
CA ARG A 143 -13.15 8.91 15.20
C ARG A 143 -12.01 8.53 14.26
N ARG A 144 -12.05 7.30 13.72
CA ARG A 144 -11.04 6.79 12.78
C ARG A 144 -11.30 7.20 11.32
N LYS A 145 -12.36 7.96 11.06
CA LYS A 145 -12.75 8.44 9.72
C LYS A 145 -12.86 7.30 8.69
N VAL A 146 -13.49 6.20 9.07
CA VAL A 146 -13.78 5.08 8.14
C VAL A 146 -14.63 5.60 6.98
N ASN A 147 -14.31 5.20 5.74
CA ASN A 147 -14.77 5.90 4.52
C ASN A 147 -16.30 6.00 4.41
N PHE A 148 -17.03 4.94 4.76
CA PHE A 148 -18.49 4.92 4.64
C PHE A 148 -19.18 5.89 5.62
N ILE A 149 -18.49 6.39 6.66
CA ILE A 149 -19.07 7.34 7.62
C ILE A 149 -19.45 8.65 6.96
N GLY A 150 -18.73 9.07 5.91
CA GLY A 150 -19.04 10.27 5.14
C GLY A 150 -20.34 10.19 4.33
N VAL A 151 -20.93 8.99 4.18
CA VAL A 151 -22.19 8.81 3.46
C VAL A 151 -23.37 9.18 4.38
N PRO A 152 -24.31 10.04 3.91
CA PRO A 152 -25.44 10.48 4.71
C PRO A 152 -26.39 9.33 5.03
N PHE A 153 -27.06 9.43 6.17
CA PHE A 153 -28.08 8.45 6.56
C PHE A 153 -29.38 8.66 5.78
N THR A 154 -29.96 7.54 5.35
CA THR A 154 -31.36 7.44 4.95
C THR A 154 -32.18 6.85 6.11
N ARG A 155 -33.38 7.38 6.36
CA ARG A 155 -34.31 6.84 7.37
C ARG A 155 -35.27 5.88 6.70
N LYS A 156 -35.32 4.64 7.19
CA LYS A 156 -36.31 3.64 6.78
C LYS A 156 -37.35 3.49 7.90
N ARG A 157 -38.62 3.70 7.57
CA ARG A 157 -39.74 3.49 8.49
C ARG A 157 -40.26 2.07 8.30
N SER A 158 -40.10 1.23 9.31
CA SER A 158 -40.84 -0.04 9.45
C SER A 158 -42.02 0.17 10.40
N ARG A 159 -43.01 -0.73 10.37
CA ARG A 159 -44.14 -0.74 11.33
C ARG A 159 -43.69 -0.82 12.80
N GLU A 160 -42.47 -1.30 13.06
CA GLU A 160 -41.97 -1.57 14.43
C GLU A 160 -40.75 -0.73 14.85
N THR A 161 -39.91 -0.25 13.93
CA THR A 161 -38.72 0.54 14.27
C THR A 161 -38.33 1.55 13.18
N ASN A 162 -37.78 2.69 13.61
CA ASN A 162 -37.10 3.64 12.74
C ASN A 162 -35.62 3.27 12.67
N LYS A 163 -35.16 2.77 11.52
CA LYS A 163 -33.75 2.43 11.31
C LYS A 163 -33.04 3.51 10.48
N ARG A 164 -31.81 3.84 10.89
CA ARG A 164 -30.90 4.70 10.11
C ARG A 164 -29.95 3.80 9.33
N CYS A 165 -30.03 3.90 8.01
CA CYS A 165 -29.22 3.09 7.09
C CYS A 165 -28.39 4.01 6.19
N ARG A 166 -27.40 3.45 5.51
CA ARG A 166 -26.64 4.12 4.45
C ARG A 166 -26.74 3.30 3.18
N LYS A 167 -26.89 3.97 2.04
CA LYS A 167 -26.79 3.31 0.72
C LYS A 167 -25.31 3.18 0.36
N LEU A 168 -24.80 1.96 0.32
CA LEU A 168 -23.39 1.64 0.12
C LEU A 168 -23.24 0.54 -0.96
N TYR A 169 -22.10 0.54 -1.64
CA TYR A 169 -21.70 -0.56 -2.51
C TYR A 169 -20.98 -1.60 -1.65
N VAL A 170 -21.66 -2.71 -1.42
CA VAL A 170 -21.25 -3.75 -0.47
C VAL A 170 -20.69 -4.95 -1.22
N MET A 171 -19.49 -5.38 -0.83
CA MET A 171 -18.86 -6.58 -1.36
C MET A 171 -19.67 -7.83 -1.01
N LYS A 172 -19.93 -8.69 -2.00
CA LYS A 172 -20.59 -9.99 -1.83
C LYS A 172 -19.81 -10.88 -0.87
N ASN A 173 -20.51 -11.73 -0.12
CA ASN A 173 -19.93 -12.51 0.97
C ASN A 173 -18.81 -13.47 0.51
N GLU A 174 -18.95 -14.05 -0.68
CA GLU A 174 -17.99 -14.99 -1.29
C GLU A 174 -16.57 -14.44 -1.48
N PHE A 175 -16.39 -13.11 -1.51
CA PHE A 175 -15.08 -12.46 -1.64
C PHE A 175 -14.49 -12.00 -0.30
N ARG A 176 -15.27 -12.00 0.78
CA ARG A 176 -14.86 -11.39 2.06
C ARG A 176 -13.75 -12.18 2.75
N GLU A 177 -13.76 -13.51 2.66
CA GLU A 177 -12.71 -14.35 3.27
C GLU A 177 -11.35 -14.13 2.59
N GLY A 178 -11.31 -14.09 1.24
CA GLY A 178 -10.08 -13.80 0.50
C GLY A 178 -9.51 -12.40 0.80
N ILE A 179 -10.37 -11.41 1.06
CA ILE A 179 -9.92 -10.08 1.53
C ILE A 179 -9.29 -10.15 2.92
N ILE A 180 -9.88 -10.90 3.85
CA ILE A 180 -9.32 -11.07 5.20
C ILE A 180 -7.97 -11.75 5.12
N GLU A 181 -7.85 -12.83 4.34
CA GLU A 181 -6.57 -13.51 4.12
C GLU A 181 -5.51 -12.56 3.53
N THR A 182 -5.90 -11.76 2.53
CA THR A 182 -5.00 -10.77 1.92
C THR A 182 -4.55 -9.73 2.94
N ILE A 183 -5.45 -9.19 3.76
CA ILE A 183 -5.13 -8.18 4.78
C ILE A 183 -4.28 -8.78 5.92
N ALA A 184 -4.64 -9.99 6.37
CA ALA A 184 -3.96 -10.70 7.45
C ALA A 184 -2.52 -11.07 7.06
N THR A 185 -2.30 -11.45 5.79
CA THR A 185 -0.98 -11.88 5.30
C THR A 185 -0.12 -10.74 4.76
N SER A 186 -0.72 -9.71 4.13
CA SER A 186 0.05 -8.63 3.49
C SER A 186 0.81 -7.75 4.48
N ILE A 187 0.22 -7.39 5.63
CA ILE A 187 0.89 -6.51 6.61
C ILE A 187 2.12 -7.18 7.23
N PRO A 188 2.03 -8.41 7.80
CA PRO A 188 3.21 -9.10 8.32
C PRO A 188 4.26 -9.37 7.24
N ARG A 189 3.83 -9.70 6.01
CA ARG A 189 4.76 -9.89 4.89
C ARG A 189 5.50 -8.61 4.54
N TYR A 190 4.80 -7.47 4.51
CA TYR A 190 5.45 -6.18 4.25
C TYR A 190 6.41 -5.79 5.38
N GLN A 191 6.04 -6.01 6.64
CA GLN A 191 6.94 -5.82 7.78
C GLN A 191 8.16 -6.74 7.69
N ASN A 192 7.97 -8.00 7.33
CA ASN A 192 9.05 -8.96 7.10
C ASN A 192 9.92 -8.57 5.90
N TYR A 193 9.33 -8.04 4.83
CA TYR A 193 10.04 -7.52 3.67
C TYR A 193 10.89 -6.32 4.07
N ILE A 194 10.33 -5.30 4.74
CA ILE A 194 11.09 -4.17 5.31
C ILE A 194 12.22 -4.68 6.21
N ASN A 195 11.93 -5.65 7.09
CA ASN A 195 12.96 -6.22 7.96
C ASN A 195 14.02 -6.99 7.17
N SER A 196 13.65 -7.66 6.08
CA SER A 196 14.58 -8.32 5.17
C SER A 196 15.42 -7.31 4.40
N LEU A 197 14.85 -6.18 3.98
CA LEU A 197 15.57 -5.07 3.37
C LEU A 197 16.59 -4.47 4.34
N LYS A 198 16.19 -4.27 5.60
CA LYS A 198 17.09 -3.85 6.69
C LYS A 198 18.20 -4.87 6.92
N LYS A 199 17.90 -6.18 6.92
CA LYS A 199 18.87 -7.27 7.10
C LYS A 199 19.81 -7.47 5.90
N GLN A 200 19.34 -7.19 4.69
CA GLN A 200 20.10 -7.30 3.43
C GLN A 200 20.96 -6.07 3.14
N GLY A 201 21.03 -5.09 4.06
CA GLY A 201 21.81 -3.89 3.83
C GLY A 201 21.22 -2.95 2.78
N ARG A 202 19.92 -3.06 2.44
CA ARG A 202 19.16 -1.94 1.82
C ARG A 202 18.84 -0.85 2.86
N THR A 203 19.82 -0.60 3.69
CA THR A 203 20.02 0.54 4.57
C THR A 203 20.62 1.67 3.73
N ILE A 204 20.88 2.82 4.36
CA ILE A 204 21.59 3.96 3.75
C ILE A 204 22.83 3.51 2.95
N ILE A 205 23.54 2.46 3.42
CA ILE A 205 24.70 1.85 2.73
C ILE A 205 24.35 1.36 1.31
N GLY A 206 23.19 0.72 1.11
CA GLY A 206 22.78 0.27 -0.22
C GLY A 206 22.47 1.42 -1.18
N MET A 207 21.95 2.55 -0.66
CA MET A 207 21.73 3.77 -1.45
C MET A 207 23.07 4.42 -1.83
N VAL A 208 24.01 4.50 -0.87
CA VAL A 208 25.38 4.96 -1.10
C VAL A 208 26.06 4.15 -2.20
N GLN A 209 25.96 2.82 -2.13
CA GLN A 209 26.54 1.95 -3.16
C GLN A 209 25.90 2.15 -4.54
N CYS A 210 24.59 2.39 -4.61
CA CYS A 210 23.92 2.71 -5.88
C CYS A 210 24.41 4.04 -6.48
N LEU A 211 24.63 5.06 -5.65
CA LEU A 211 25.18 6.34 -6.11
C LEU A 211 26.60 6.13 -6.67
N LYS A 212 27.45 5.38 -5.96
CA LYS A 212 28.83 5.12 -6.40
C LYS A 212 28.94 4.21 -7.63
N GLU A 213 28.30 3.04 -7.60
CA GLU A 213 28.50 2.02 -8.64
C GLU A 213 27.62 2.23 -9.86
N ARG A 214 26.38 2.70 -9.68
CA ARG A 214 25.41 2.81 -10.79
C ARG A 214 25.32 4.21 -11.34
N SER A 215 25.34 5.21 -10.47
CA SER A 215 25.24 6.62 -10.86
C SER A 215 26.62 7.28 -11.04
N LEU A 216 27.70 6.56 -10.67
CA LEU A 216 29.08 7.01 -10.80
C LEU A 216 29.34 8.37 -10.13
N CYS A 217 28.69 8.62 -8.99
CA CYS A 217 28.88 9.85 -8.23
C CYS A 217 30.29 9.91 -7.62
N ASP A 218 31.00 11.02 -7.86
CA ASP A 218 32.34 11.26 -7.30
C ASP A 218 32.31 11.42 -5.77
N MET A 219 31.29 12.11 -5.27
CA MET A 219 31.07 12.40 -3.85
C MET A 219 29.65 11.99 -3.47
N VAL A 220 29.50 11.35 -2.29
CA VAL A 220 28.21 10.89 -1.77
C VAL A 220 27.98 11.45 -0.37
N PHE A 221 26.89 12.21 -0.23
CA PHE A 221 26.49 12.81 1.04
C PHE A 221 25.17 12.22 1.54
N VAL A 222 24.99 12.15 2.86
CA VAL A 222 23.82 11.50 3.49
C VAL A 222 23.16 12.43 4.50
N SER A 223 21.85 12.58 4.41
CA SER A 223 21.03 13.15 5.48
C SER A 223 20.06 12.07 5.99
N TRP A 224 20.29 11.55 7.20
CA TRP A 224 19.57 10.36 7.68
C TRP A 224 18.42 10.68 8.64
N SER A 225 18.39 11.88 9.22
CA SER A 225 17.41 12.27 10.24
C SER A 225 16.87 13.68 10.03
N CYS A 226 16.39 13.97 8.81
CA CYS A 226 15.72 15.24 8.52
C CYS A 226 14.26 15.04 8.08
N SER A 227 13.45 16.09 8.29
CA SER A 227 12.12 16.16 7.67
C SER A 227 12.27 16.58 6.21
N ALA A 228 11.53 15.96 5.30
CA ALA A 228 11.61 16.25 3.86
C ALA A 228 11.25 17.72 3.51
N ASP A 229 10.49 18.41 4.37
CA ASP A 229 10.10 19.82 4.23
C ASP A 229 11.03 20.81 4.97
N SER A 230 12.02 20.31 5.71
CA SER A 230 12.99 21.15 6.41
C SER A 230 13.95 21.83 5.43
N ASN A 231 14.38 23.05 5.79
CA ASN A 231 15.31 23.83 4.99
C ASN A 231 16.71 23.18 4.97
N PHE A 232 17.39 23.17 3.82
CA PHE A 232 18.73 22.57 3.66
C PHE A 232 19.75 23.12 4.67
N SER A 233 19.69 24.42 4.98
CA SER A 233 20.60 25.07 5.94
C SER A 233 20.41 24.62 7.39
N SER A 234 19.30 23.96 7.71
CA SER A 234 18.99 23.50 9.07
C SER A 234 19.16 21.99 9.26
N ARG A 235 19.33 21.24 8.17
CA ARG A 235 19.45 19.78 8.21
C ARG A 235 20.79 19.36 8.81
N ASP A 236 20.79 18.31 9.62
CA ASP A 236 21.98 17.68 10.22
C ASP A 236 22.85 18.62 11.10
N MET A 237 22.37 19.82 11.47
CA MET A 237 23.11 20.79 12.30
C MET A 237 23.29 20.38 13.77
N ASN A 238 22.44 19.48 14.29
CA ASN A 238 22.37 19.12 15.71
C ASN A 238 22.55 17.61 15.97
N ASP A 239 22.89 16.83 14.94
CA ASP A 239 22.87 15.38 15.04
C ASP A 239 24.22 14.82 15.53
N SER A 240 24.16 13.72 16.31
CA SER A 240 25.36 12.97 16.69
C SER A 240 26.00 12.39 15.42
N THR A 241 27.27 12.70 15.19
CA THR A 241 28.05 12.21 14.05
C THR A 241 28.42 10.73 14.14
N ASP A 242 28.08 10.06 15.25
CA ASP A 242 28.47 8.67 15.53
C ASP A 242 27.99 7.71 14.43
N LEU A 243 26.75 7.88 13.94
CA LEU A 243 26.19 7.06 12.87
C LEU A 243 26.78 7.36 11.50
N LEU A 244 27.16 8.62 11.22
CA LEU A 244 27.82 8.97 9.97
C LEU A 244 29.20 8.32 9.88
N ASN A 245 29.92 8.28 11.01
CA ASN A 245 31.24 7.67 11.13
C ASN A 245 31.22 6.15 10.93
N GLU A 246 30.08 5.50 11.17
CA GLU A 246 29.88 4.06 10.90
C GLU A 246 29.61 3.74 9.43
N LEU A 247 29.25 4.74 8.61
CA LEU A 247 28.95 4.54 7.19
C LEU A 247 30.23 4.55 6.35
N THR A 248 30.41 3.50 5.55
CA THR A 248 31.52 3.42 4.60
C THR A 248 31.14 4.03 3.26
N GLY A 249 32.07 4.74 2.64
CA GLY A 249 31.86 5.35 1.33
C GLY A 249 30.94 6.58 1.35
N VAL A 250 30.81 7.26 2.48
CA VAL A 250 30.12 8.55 2.59
C VAL A 250 31.16 9.65 2.79
N ASP A 251 30.97 10.78 2.12
CA ASP A 251 31.88 11.93 2.11
C ASP A 251 31.40 13.06 3.03
N GLY A 252 30.23 12.89 3.65
CA GLY A 252 29.73 13.75 4.70
C GLY A 252 28.21 13.79 4.75
N ASP A 253 27.71 14.75 5.51
CA ASP A 253 26.29 15.08 5.61
C ASP A 253 25.86 16.15 4.60
N ILE A 254 24.64 16.66 4.75
CA ILE A 254 24.14 17.74 3.88
C ILE A 254 24.92 19.05 4.05
N GLN A 255 25.46 19.35 5.24
CA GLN A 255 26.26 20.56 5.46
C GLN A 255 27.61 20.45 4.74
N SER A 256 28.17 19.25 4.73
CA SER A 256 29.36 18.89 3.95
C SER A 256 29.10 19.05 2.45
N MET A 257 27.93 18.60 1.97
CA MET A 257 27.49 18.79 0.58
C MET A 257 27.38 20.27 0.21
N ILE A 258 26.70 21.08 1.05
CA ILE A 258 26.54 22.53 0.82
C ILE A 258 27.91 23.21 0.76
N SER A 259 28.82 22.84 1.66
CA SER A 259 30.19 23.36 1.70
C SER A 259 30.98 22.98 0.44
N TYR A 260 30.84 21.73 -0.02
CA TYR A 260 31.44 21.25 -1.27
C TYR A 260 30.91 22.02 -2.48
N ILE A 261 29.60 22.15 -2.65
CA ILE A 261 29.00 22.89 -3.77
C ILE A 261 29.43 24.36 -3.75
N SER A 262 29.51 24.97 -2.57
CA SER A 262 29.87 26.39 -2.43
C SER A 262 31.35 26.66 -2.72
N SER A 263 32.21 25.68 -2.47
CA SER A 263 33.66 25.78 -2.72
C SER A 263 34.07 25.24 -4.09
N SER A 264 33.17 24.56 -4.81
CA SER A 264 33.45 23.97 -6.11
C SER A 264 33.75 25.02 -7.18
N GLU A 265 34.89 24.87 -7.85
CA GLU A 265 35.25 25.68 -9.01
C GLU A 265 34.57 25.17 -10.29
N THR A 266 34.21 23.88 -10.33
CA THR A 266 33.57 23.19 -11.46
C THR A 266 32.06 23.12 -11.30
N ASP A 267 31.36 22.92 -12.41
CA ASP A 267 29.93 22.66 -12.39
C ASP A 267 29.66 21.28 -11.76
N VAL A 268 28.58 21.21 -10.99
CA VAL A 268 28.21 20.05 -10.17
C VAL A 268 26.87 19.50 -10.66
N CYS A 269 26.84 18.20 -10.95
CA CYS A 269 25.61 17.46 -11.23
C CYS A 269 25.11 16.81 -9.92
N LEU A 270 23.89 17.16 -9.50
CA LEU A 270 23.32 16.64 -8.27
C LEU A 270 22.37 15.47 -8.56
N VAL A 271 22.72 14.29 -8.04
CA VAL A 271 21.88 13.08 -8.10
C VAL A 271 21.32 12.80 -6.71
N ALA A 272 20.00 12.65 -6.59
CA ALA A 272 19.34 12.38 -5.33
C ALA A 272 18.63 11.01 -5.36
N ILE A 273 18.81 10.21 -4.32
CA ILE A 273 18.04 8.99 -4.05
C ILE A 273 17.38 9.16 -2.70
N ASP A 274 16.07 9.38 -2.70
CA ASP A 274 15.24 9.37 -1.51
C ASP A 274 13.78 9.04 -1.89
N PHE A 275 13.00 8.60 -0.91
CA PHE A 275 11.57 8.35 -1.08
C PHE A 275 10.78 9.63 -1.41
N ALA A 276 11.13 10.77 -0.79
CA ALA A 276 10.45 12.04 -1.00
C ALA A 276 11.12 12.90 -2.10
N GLY A 277 12.14 12.38 -2.77
CA GLY A 277 13.06 13.18 -3.59
C GLY A 277 13.97 14.05 -2.73
N LEU A 278 14.64 15.04 -3.33
CA LEU A 278 15.64 15.86 -2.61
C LEU A 278 15.02 16.70 -1.47
N SER A 279 13.82 17.25 -1.69
CA SER A 279 13.05 18.02 -0.71
C SER A 279 11.59 18.15 -1.16
N THR A 280 10.66 18.19 -0.21
CA THR A 280 9.25 18.54 -0.47
C THR A 280 8.98 20.03 -0.28
N ASN A 281 9.95 20.80 0.22
CA ASN A 281 9.85 22.24 0.37
C ASN A 281 10.32 22.93 -0.92
N ILE A 282 9.35 23.22 -1.80
CA ILE A 282 9.61 23.79 -3.13
C ILE A 282 10.29 25.17 -3.05
N GLY A 283 9.90 26.00 -2.08
CA GLY A 283 10.46 27.35 -1.92
C GLY A 283 11.94 27.31 -1.56
N ASP A 284 12.30 26.47 -0.59
CA ASP A 284 13.69 26.27 -0.20
C ASP A 284 14.51 25.59 -1.30
N LEU A 285 13.94 24.62 -2.01
CA LEU A 285 14.56 23.97 -3.15
C LEU A 285 14.90 24.97 -4.26
N GLN A 286 13.97 25.85 -4.62
CA GLN A 286 14.21 26.91 -5.61
C GLN A 286 15.31 27.88 -5.14
N ASN A 287 15.27 28.31 -3.88
CA ASN A 287 16.30 29.17 -3.30
C ASN A 287 17.67 28.50 -3.32
N PHE A 288 17.74 27.21 -3.04
CA PHE A 288 18.96 26.41 -3.08
C PHE A 288 19.59 26.41 -4.48
N PHE A 289 18.84 26.05 -5.52
CA PHE A 289 19.36 26.07 -6.90
C PHE A 289 19.70 27.49 -7.38
N ASN A 290 18.93 28.50 -6.99
CA ASN A 290 19.21 29.88 -7.35
C ASN A 290 20.46 30.44 -6.63
N GLY A 291 20.72 29.97 -5.40
CA GLY A 291 21.86 30.38 -4.59
C GLY A 291 23.18 29.73 -5.03
N HIS A 292 23.12 28.50 -5.56
CA HIS A 292 24.30 27.72 -5.96
C HIS A 292 24.45 27.66 -7.49
N LYS A 293 25.04 28.70 -8.07
CA LYS A 293 25.22 28.85 -9.54
C LYS A 293 25.98 27.71 -10.23
N LYS A 294 26.71 26.90 -9.47
CA LYS A 294 27.48 25.75 -9.97
C LYS A 294 26.63 24.51 -10.16
N LEU A 295 25.41 24.47 -9.63
CA LEU A 295 24.47 23.38 -9.89
C LEU A 295 23.88 23.58 -11.30
N THR A 296 24.28 22.72 -12.22
CA THR A 296 23.76 22.73 -13.59
C THR A 296 22.72 21.63 -13.76
N THR A 297 21.65 21.96 -14.48
CA THR A 297 20.63 20.98 -14.87
C THR A 297 21.11 20.30 -16.15
N VAL A 298 21.21 18.96 -16.12
CA VAL A 298 21.49 18.14 -17.31
C VAL A 298 20.22 17.94 -18.12
#